data_AF-A0A1I7T4C7-F1
#
_entry.id   AF-A0A1I7T4C7-F1
#
_cell.length_a   1.000
_cell.length_b   1.000
_cell.length_c   1.000
_cell.angle_alpha   90.00
_cell.angle_beta   90.00
_cell.angle_gamma   90.00
#
_symmetry.space_group_name_H-M   'P 1'
#
loop_
_entity.id
_entity.type
_entity.pdbx_description
1 polymer ?
#
loop_
_entity_poly.entity_id
_entity_poly.type
_entity_poly.pdbx_seq_one_letter_code
_entity_poly.pdbx_strand_id
1 'polypeptide(L)'
;MTATNNIILSVKCPVERIVTKRDPTLLPTVRHLIDDIREMLSKKKEEESRLVDDPHIPCAENERHEAARYCKTCKESYCESCYEWAHQSKLFSKHEWQSVDQKPFVYPMCLNHAQKTAIFKCQEDCHQFLCEECSKEEKHSTHIKKNLEEISKSNFVLLAMTDQILENIEKHLEMQIADANMSVSSFDMHNPQLKSAIERVEAAFEEKKQKALASLERFANGEKMKMVDKRIGIQQKLRELKKAKKNVQRKMKRKIDLHDISEIEKSTAGFCKSGVPPIKNFPQFKNYSFTPDMSSYPTPPFNIDALQRN
;
A
#
# COMPACT_ATOMS: atom_id res chain seq x y z
N MET A 1 64.36 -57.22 -20.21
CA MET A 1 64.28 -56.95 -18.77
C MET A 1 64.19 -55.44 -18.57
N THR A 2 62.98 -54.92 -18.36
CA THR A 2 62.76 -53.54 -17.95
C THR A 2 61.76 -53.58 -16.80
N ALA A 3 62.24 -53.20 -15.62
CA ALA A 3 61.53 -53.27 -14.36
C ALA A 3 60.38 -52.25 -14.32
N THR A 4 59.16 -52.72 -14.08
CA THR A 4 58.04 -51.89 -13.68
C THR A 4 58.21 -51.54 -12.20
N ASN A 5 58.71 -50.33 -11.94
CA ASN A 5 58.74 -49.76 -10.60
C ASN A 5 57.31 -49.57 -10.09
N ASN A 6 56.86 -50.48 -9.22
CA ASN A 6 55.67 -50.27 -8.39
C ASN A 6 56.01 -49.23 -7.31
N ILE A 7 55.77 -47.96 -7.62
CA ILE A 7 55.90 -46.87 -6.66
C ILE A 7 54.75 -47.01 -5.66
N ILE A 8 55.07 -47.47 -4.44
CA ILE A 8 54.12 -47.45 -3.33
C ILE A 8 53.94 -45.98 -2.93
N LEU A 9 52.85 -45.38 -3.39
CA LEU A 9 52.47 -44.03 -2.99
C LEU A 9 52.08 -44.05 -1.50
N SER A 10 52.76 -43.23 -0.70
CA SER A 10 52.50 -43.08 0.73
C SER A 10 52.39 -41.61 1.10
N VAL A 11 51.41 -41.27 1.93
CA VAL A 11 51.16 -39.89 2.38
C VAL A 11 51.56 -39.75 3.84
N LYS A 12 52.29 -38.68 4.17
CA LYS A 12 52.68 -38.36 5.53
C LYS A 12 51.75 -37.28 6.09
N CYS A 13 51.12 -37.53 7.24
CA CYS A 13 50.30 -36.54 7.91
C CYS A 13 51.16 -35.32 8.31
N PRO A 14 50.78 -34.08 7.94
CA PRO A 14 51.59 -32.91 8.24
C PRO A 14 51.61 -32.54 9.74
N VAL A 15 50.64 -33.03 10.52
CA VAL A 15 50.51 -32.74 11.96
C VAL A 15 51.22 -33.82 12.79
N GLU A 16 50.79 -35.08 12.68
CA GLU A 16 51.31 -36.16 13.51
C GLU A 16 52.49 -36.91 12.88
N ARG A 17 52.85 -36.59 11.63
CA ARG A 17 53.97 -37.19 10.87
C ARG A 17 53.88 -38.71 10.66
N ILE A 18 52.74 -39.31 10.98
CA ILE A 18 52.44 -40.72 10.71
C ILE A 18 52.37 -40.94 9.18
N VAL A 19 53.00 -42.01 8.72
CA VAL A 19 53.05 -42.37 7.29
C VAL A 19 51.97 -43.40 6.99
N THR A 20 51.02 -43.02 6.16
CA THR A 20 49.95 -43.91 5.70
C THR A 20 50.35 -44.51 4.35
N LYS A 21 50.54 -45.83 4.31
CA LYS A 21 50.82 -46.59 3.09
C LYS A 21 49.53 -46.91 2.33
N ARG A 22 48.80 -45.88 1.94
CA ARG A 22 47.66 -45.96 1.02
C ARG A 22 47.87 -44.96 -0.10
N ASP A 23 47.32 -45.30 -1.26
CA ASP A 23 47.22 -44.37 -2.36
C ASP A 23 46.49 -43.09 -1.89
N PRO A 24 47.12 -41.90 -2.00
CA PRO A 24 46.52 -40.62 -1.64
C PRO A 24 45.11 -40.41 -2.22
N THR A 25 44.84 -40.97 -3.41
CA THR A 25 43.55 -40.82 -4.11
C THR A 25 42.41 -41.61 -3.48
N LEU A 26 42.72 -42.61 -2.65
CA LEU A 26 41.74 -43.45 -1.94
C LEU A 26 41.50 -42.97 -0.50
N LEU A 27 42.19 -41.93 -0.05
CA LEU A 27 41.91 -41.32 1.25
C LEU A 27 40.59 -40.55 1.15
N PRO A 28 39.65 -40.73 2.10
CA PRO A 28 38.42 -39.97 2.12
C PRO A 28 38.77 -38.48 2.11
N THR A 29 38.37 -37.79 1.04
CA THR A 29 38.59 -36.36 0.97
C THR A 29 37.66 -35.68 1.95
N VAL A 30 38.07 -34.51 2.46
CA VAL A 30 37.19 -33.63 3.25
C VAL A 30 35.87 -33.39 2.52
N ARG A 31 35.88 -33.47 1.18
CA ARG A 31 34.68 -33.35 0.35
C ARG A 31 33.66 -34.46 0.57
N HIS A 32 34.08 -35.73 0.66
CA HIS A 32 33.14 -36.83 0.94
C HIS A 32 32.48 -36.68 2.31
N LEU A 33 33.25 -36.30 3.33
CA LEU A 33 32.71 -36.03 4.67
C LEU A 33 31.71 -34.86 4.65
N ILE A 34 32.00 -33.80 3.89
CA ILE A 34 31.07 -32.67 3.72
C ILE A 34 29.79 -33.11 3.02
N ASP A 35 29.88 -33.96 1.99
CA ASP A 35 28.72 -34.42 1.24
C ASP A 35 27.85 -35.38 2.08
N ASP A 36 28.45 -36.26 2.89
CA ASP A 36 27.73 -37.10 3.87
C ASP A 36 27.03 -36.24 4.94
N ILE A 37 27.70 -35.21 5.47
CA ILE A 37 27.11 -34.28 6.43
C ILE A 37 25.93 -33.53 5.79
N ARG A 38 26.05 -33.11 4.52
CA ARG A 38 24.94 -32.46 3.80
C ARG A 38 23.75 -33.39 3.62
N GLU A 39 23.98 -34.66 3.30
CA GLU A 39 22.92 -35.66 3.17
C GLU A 39 22.22 -35.92 4.52
N MET A 40 22.98 -36.00 5.60
CA MET A 40 22.40 -36.13 6.95
C MET A 40 21.59 -34.89 7.34
N LEU A 41 22.08 -33.69 7.03
CA LEU A 41 21.36 -32.45 7.28
C LEU A 41 20.12 -32.29 6.40
N SER A 42 20.15 -32.75 5.15
CA SER A 42 18.97 -32.72 4.28
C SER A 42 17.89 -33.68 4.76
N LYS A 43 18.25 -34.90 5.17
CA LYS A 43 17.30 -35.86 5.77
C LYS A 43 16.71 -35.34 7.07
N LYS A 44 17.53 -34.74 7.92
CA LYS A 44 17.07 -34.09 9.16
C LYS A 44 16.11 -32.93 8.87
N LYS A 45 16.40 -32.13 7.84
CA LYS A 45 15.53 -31.02 7.41
C LYS A 45 14.21 -31.51 6.82
N GLU A 46 14.23 -32.62 6.09
CA GLU A 46 13.03 -33.29 5.61
C GLU A 46 12.19 -33.85 6.77
N GLU A 47 12.81 -34.45 7.79
CA GLU A 47 12.14 -34.88 9.02
C GLU A 47 11.56 -33.69 9.82
N GLU A 48 12.33 -32.60 9.97
CA GLU A 48 11.86 -31.37 10.62
C GLU A 48 10.70 -30.71 9.84
N SER A 49 10.71 -30.80 8.51
CA SER A 49 9.62 -30.27 7.67
C SER A 49 8.31 -31.07 7.75
N ARG A 50 8.34 -32.29 8.32
CA ARG A 50 7.16 -33.12 8.56
C ARG A 50 6.50 -32.85 9.92
N LEU A 51 7.11 -31.99 10.75
CA LEU A 51 6.54 -31.59 12.02
C LEU A 51 5.46 -30.53 11.77
N VAL A 52 4.24 -30.85 12.16
CA VAL A 52 3.08 -29.96 12.20
C VAL A 52 2.79 -29.67 13.67
N ASP A 53 2.67 -28.39 14.04
CA ASP A 53 2.46 -28.00 15.44
C ASP A 53 1.09 -28.45 15.99
N ASP A 54 0.08 -28.54 15.12
CA ASP A 54 -1.28 -29.00 15.43
C ASP A 54 -1.83 -29.86 14.26
N PRO A 55 -1.48 -31.16 14.20
CA PRO A 55 -1.98 -32.04 13.15
C PRO A 55 -3.47 -32.36 13.34
N HIS A 56 -4.20 -32.50 12.24
CA HIS A 56 -5.62 -32.87 12.26
C HIS A 56 -5.82 -34.25 12.90
N ILE A 57 -4.95 -35.20 12.59
CA ILE A 57 -4.89 -36.51 13.21
C ILE A 57 -3.43 -36.78 13.64
N PRO A 58 -3.13 -36.79 14.94
CA PRO A 58 -1.76 -37.04 15.41
C PRO A 58 -1.33 -38.49 15.18
N CYS A 59 -0.04 -38.68 14.88
CA CYS A 59 0.60 -39.98 14.82
C CYS A 59 0.87 -40.53 16.24
N ALA A 60 0.66 -41.83 16.43
CA ALA A 60 0.89 -42.51 17.70
C ALA A 60 2.35 -42.49 18.18
N GLU A 61 3.32 -42.45 17.25
CA GLU A 61 4.76 -42.39 17.60
C GLU A 61 5.26 -40.96 17.84
N ASN A 62 4.57 -39.95 17.29
CA ASN A 62 4.92 -38.54 17.46
C ASN A 62 3.69 -37.66 17.24
N GLU A 63 3.25 -37.00 18.31
CA GLU A 63 2.07 -36.13 18.31
C GLU A 63 2.16 -34.95 17.33
N ARG A 64 3.37 -34.62 16.84
CA ARG A 64 3.61 -33.56 15.84
C ARG A 64 3.65 -34.06 14.40
N HIS A 65 3.41 -35.34 14.15
CA HIS A 65 3.28 -35.85 12.78
C HIS A 65 1.80 -35.97 12.41
N GLU A 66 1.45 -35.55 11.20
CA GLU A 66 0.15 -35.83 10.59
C GLU A 66 0.07 -37.31 10.20
N ALA A 67 -0.96 -38.00 10.68
CA ALA A 67 -1.17 -39.40 10.38
C ALA A 67 -1.81 -39.60 9.00
N ALA A 68 -1.34 -40.60 8.26
CA ALA A 68 -1.87 -40.98 6.95
C ALA A 68 -2.41 -42.41 6.93
N ARG A 69 -1.89 -43.30 7.80
CA ARG A 69 -2.24 -44.72 7.85
C ARG A 69 -2.84 -45.08 9.20
N TYR A 70 -3.97 -45.77 9.18
CA TYR A 70 -4.56 -46.39 10.37
C TYR A 70 -4.29 -47.89 10.37
N CYS A 71 -3.64 -48.39 11.41
CA CYS A 71 -3.38 -49.82 11.57
C CYS A 71 -4.62 -50.51 12.17
N LYS A 72 -5.21 -51.47 11.44
CA LYS A 72 -6.41 -52.19 11.91
C LYS A 72 -6.12 -53.06 13.13
N THR A 73 -4.89 -53.56 13.27
CA THR A 73 -4.48 -54.46 14.36
C THR A 73 -4.10 -53.67 15.62
N CYS A 74 -3.26 -52.65 15.49
CA CYS A 74 -2.87 -51.80 16.63
C CYS A 74 -4.01 -50.87 17.07
N LYS A 75 -4.95 -50.56 16.17
CA LYS A 75 -6.00 -49.55 16.35
C LYS A 75 -5.48 -48.13 16.57
N GLU A 76 -4.31 -47.86 16.01
CA GLU A 76 -3.59 -46.59 16.13
C GLU A 76 -3.32 -45.99 14.75
N SER A 77 -3.22 -44.65 14.71
CA SER A 77 -2.94 -43.87 13.50
C SER A 77 -1.44 -43.51 13.45
N TYR A 78 -0.83 -43.63 12.28
CA TYR A 78 0.60 -43.39 12.06
C TYR A 78 0.80 -42.53 10.81
N CYS A 79 1.85 -41.69 10.80
CA CYS A 79 2.38 -41.18 9.54
C CYS A 79 3.07 -42.30 8.76
N GLU A 80 3.30 -42.12 7.46
CA GLU A 80 3.84 -43.19 6.61
C GLU A 80 5.17 -43.77 7.12
N SER A 81 6.09 -42.88 7.48
CA SER A 81 7.43 -43.26 7.97
C SER A 81 7.38 -43.98 9.33
N CYS A 82 6.61 -43.46 10.30
CA CYS A 82 6.43 -44.09 11.60
C CYS A 82 5.74 -45.45 11.47
N TYR A 83 4.79 -45.59 10.54
CA TYR A 83 4.15 -46.88 10.26
C TYR A 83 5.18 -47.89 9.77
N GLU A 84 5.97 -47.55 8.76
CA GLU A 84 6.97 -48.44 8.16
C GLU A 84 8.03 -48.86 9.17
N TRP A 85 8.48 -47.93 10.00
CA TRP A 85 9.47 -48.20 11.04
C TRP A 85 8.90 -49.11 12.15
N ALA A 86 7.75 -48.76 12.72
CA ALA A 86 7.13 -49.52 13.81
C ALA A 86 6.66 -50.93 13.36
N HIS A 87 6.29 -51.08 12.07
CA HIS A 87 5.79 -52.32 11.51
C HIS A 87 6.83 -53.12 10.71
N GLN A 88 8.11 -52.73 10.77
CA GLN A 88 9.18 -53.43 10.05
C GLN A 88 9.48 -54.83 10.60
N SER A 89 9.18 -55.07 11.89
CA SER A 89 9.49 -56.35 12.55
C SER A 89 8.60 -57.49 12.02
N LYS A 90 9.12 -58.73 12.00
CA LYS A 90 8.36 -59.93 11.55
C LYS A 90 7.02 -60.15 12.26
N LEU A 91 6.86 -59.61 13.47
CA LEU A 91 5.63 -59.74 14.26
C LEU A 91 4.57 -58.74 13.80
N PHE A 92 4.96 -57.50 13.48
CA PHE A 92 4.06 -56.41 13.13
C PHE A 92 3.89 -56.22 11.62
N SER A 93 4.77 -56.82 10.79
CA SER A 93 4.73 -56.72 9.33
C SER A 93 3.49 -57.37 8.68
N LYS A 94 2.70 -58.13 9.45
CA LYS A 94 1.44 -58.73 9.00
C LYS A 94 0.22 -57.85 9.30
N HIS A 95 0.41 -56.75 10.02
CA HIS A 95 -0.70 -55.86 10.34
C HIS A 95 -1.20 -55.20 9.06
N GLU A 96 -2.52 -55.23 8.86
CA GLU A 96 -3.14 -54.50 7.77
C GLU A 96 -3.35 -53.04 8.17
N TRP A 97 -3.19 -52.15 7.20
CA TRP A 97 -3.50 -50.73 7.33
C TRP A 97 -4.54 -50.29 6.30
N GLN A 98 -5.08 -49.11 6.54
CA GLN A 98 -5.99 -48.40 5.64
C GLN A 98 -5.75 -46.89 5.77
N SER A 99 -6.32 -46.07 4.88
CA SER A 99 -6.27 -44.61 5.07
C SER A 99 -6.95 -44.21 6.38
N VAL A 100 -6.45 -43.15 7.02
CA VAL A 100 -7.11 -42.52 8.17
C VAL A 100 -8.53 -42.06 7.85
N ASP A 101 -8.84 -41.69 6.60
CA ASP A 101 -10.20 -41.29 6.17
C ASP A 101 -11.19 -42.44 6.24
N GLN A 102 -10.69 -43.67 6.13
CA GLN A 102 -11.50 -44.89 6.17
C GLN A 102 -11.62 -45.42 7.61
N LYS A 103 -11.03 -44.74 8.61
CA LYS A 103 -11.02 -45.16 10.01
C LYS A 103 -12.45 -45.42 10.49
N PRO A 104 -12.73 -46.62 11.04
CA PRO A 104 -14.07 -46.97 11.48
C PRO A 104 -14.50 -46.10 12.68
N PHE A 105 -15.81 -45.88 12.80
CA PHE A 105 -16.39 -45.25 13.97
C PHE A 105 -16.07 -46.06 15.24
N VAL A 106 -15.57 -45.39 16.28
CA VAL A 106 -15.21 -46.01 17.54
C VAL A 106 -16.36 -45.80 18.54
N TYR A 107 -17.00 -46.89 18.93
CA TYR A 107 -18.03 -46.86 19.97
C TYR A 107 -17.41 -46.56 21.34
N PRO A 108 -18.00 -45.65 22.14
CA PRO A 108 -17.58 -45.44 23.51
C PRO A 108 -17.93 -46.66 24.38
N MET A 109 -17.23 -46.83 25.50
CA MET A 109 -17.58 -47.85 26.48
C MET A 109 -18.80 -47.42 27.31
N CYS A 110 -19.61 -48.40 27.73
CA CYS A 110 -20.74 -48.15 28.61
C CYS A 110 -20.27 -47.83 30.03
N LEU A 111 -20.81 -46.76 30.61
CA LEU A 111 -20.43 -46.30 31.96
C LEU A 111 -20.79 -47.33 33.06
N ASN A 112 -21.90 -48.06 32.89
CA ASN A 112 -22.36 -49.06 33.85
C ASN A 112 -21.73 -50.43 33.60
N HIS A 113 -21.22 -50.68 32.39
CA HIS A 113 -20.66 -51.95 31.97
C HIS A 113 -19.32 -51.72 31.25
N ALA A 114 -18.24 -51.62 32.01
CA ALA A 114 -16.90 -51.25 31.51
C ALA A 114 -16.32 -52.17 30.43
N GLN A 115 -16.90 -53.36 30.21
CA GLN A 115 -16.49 -54.31 29.17
C GLN A 115 -17.41 -54.31 27.93
N LYS A 116 -18.47 -53.50 27.92
CA LYS A 116 -19.46 -53.46 26.83
C LYS A 116 -19.43 -52.10 26.15
N THR A 117 -19.48 -52.10 24.83
CA THR A 117 -19.62 -50.88 24.03
C THR A 117 -21.04 -50.33 24.16
N ALA A 118 -21.15 -49.01 24.29
CA ALA A 118 -22.41 -48.32 24.19
C ALA A 118 -22.77 -48.13 22.72
N ILE A 119 -24.01 -48.46 22.36
CA ILE A 119 -24.53 -48.40 20.98
C ILE A 119 -25.71 -47.42 20.86
N PHE A 120 -26.26 -46.98 21.99
CA PHE A 120 -27.35 -46.01 22.04
C PHE A 120 -26.97 -44.76 22.84
N LYS A 121 -27.59 -43.63 22.48
CA LYS A 121 -27.62 -42.40 23.28
C LYS A 121 -29.02 -42.23 23.89
N CYS A 122 -29.12 -42.11 25.22
CA CYS A 122 -30.36 -41.70 25.89
C CYS A 122 -30.61 -40.22 25.53
N GLN A 123 -31.83 -39.88 25.09
CA GLN A 123 -32.17 -38.47 24.88
C GLN A 123 -32.61 -37.77 26.16
N GLU A 124 -33.00 -38.54 27.17
CA GLU A 124 -33.29 -38.04 28.51
C GLU A 124 -31.97 -37.99 29.31
N ASP A 125 -31.91 -37.14 30.34
CA ASP A 125 -30.68 -36.81 31.11
C ASP A 125 -30.24 -37.97 32.05
N CYS A 126 -30.49 -39.19 31.60
CA CYS A 126 -30.57 -40.41 32.36
C CYS A 126 -29.22 -41.15 32.42
N HIS A 127 -28.46 -41.14 31.32
CA HIS A 127 -27.06 -41.55 31.12
C HIS A 127 -26.69 -41.24 29.66
N GLN A 128 -25.52 -40.66 29.36
CA GLN A 128 -25.22 -40.20 27.99
C GLN A 128 -25.07 -41.34 26.96
N PHE A 129 -24.51 -42.51 27.31
CA PHE A 129 -24.29 -43.62 26.37
C PHE A 129 -24.63 -44.99 27.00
N LEU A 130 -25.45 -45.78 26.32
CA LEU A 130 -26.04 -47.03 26.81
C LEU A 130 -25.59 -48.23 25.95
N CYS A 131 -25.20 -49.34 26.60
CA CYS A 131 -25.08 -50.65 25.93
C CYS A 131 -26.46 -51.29 25.72
N GLU A 132 -26.51 -52.41 25.02
CA GLU A 132 -27.75 -53.12 24.74
C GLU A 132 -28.50 -53.56 26.01
N GLU A 133 -27.77 -53.95 27.07
CA GLU A 133 -28.40 -54.37 28.34
C GLU A 133 -28.98 -53.19 29.11
N CYS A 134 -28.21 -52.11 29.30
CA CYS A 134 -28.73 -50.90 29.93
C CYS A 134 -29.92 -50.33 29.17
N SER A 135 -29.99 -50.53 27.84
CA SER A 135 -31.14 -50.08 27.05
C SER A 135 -32.45 -50.83 27.37
N LYS A 136 -32.35 -52.05 27.94
CA LYS A 136 -33.48 -52.93 28.28
C LYS A 136 -33.86 -52.89 29.76
N GLU A 137 -33.00 -52.32 30.62
CA GLU A 137 -33.30 -52.12 32.04
C GLU A 137 -34.56 -51.27 32.24
N GLU A 138 -35.35 -51.55 33.28
CA GLU A 138 -36.60 -50.82 33.58
C GLU A 138 -36.42 -49.30 33.64
N LYS A 139 -35.25 -48.85 34.10
CA LYS A 139 -34.90 -47.43 34.21
C LYS A 139 -34.70 -46.72 32.86
N HIS A 140 -34.54 -47.46 31.76
CA HIS A 140 -34.20 -46.93 30.44
C HIS A 140 -35.02 -47.58 29.31
N SER A 141 -35.88 -48.54 29.63
CA SER A 141 -36.71 -49.26 28.67
C SER A 141 -37.72 -48.33 28.00
N THR A 142 -38.25 -47.37 28.76
CA THR A 142 -39.26 -46.38 28.34
C THR A 142 -38.67 -45.12 27.70
N HIS A 143 -37.37 -44.86 27.83
CA HIS A 143 -36.75 -43.63 27.34
C HIS A 143 -36.54 -43.68 25.81
N ILE A 144 -36.53 -42.50 25.17
CA ILE A 144 -36.16 -42.41 23.76
C ILE A 144 -34.65 -42.61 23.59
N LYS A 145 -34.28 -43.56 22.73
CA LYS A 145 -32.91 -43.97 22.46
C LYS A 145 -32.62 -43.78 20.98
N LYS A 146 -31.48 -43.18 20.66
CA LYS A 146 -30.98 -43.07 19.28
C LYS A 146 -29.74 -43.92 19.09
N ASN A 147 -29.64 -44.57 17.94
CA ASN A 147 -28.46 -45.36 17.58
C ASN A 147 -27.26 -44.42 17.37
N LEU A 148 -26.11 -44.76 17.95
CA LEU A 148 -24.90 -43.94 17.87
C LEU A 148 -24.29 -43.89 16.47
N GLU A 149 -24.39 -44.97 15.70
CA GLU A 149 -23.90 -45.00 14.33
C GLU A 149 -24.71 -44.07 13.43
N GLU A 150 -26.03 -44.02 13.61
CA GLU A 150 -26.90 -43.08 12.89
C GLU A 150 -26.62 -41.63 13.28
N ILE A 151 -26.44 -41.36 14.59
CA ILE A 151 -26.03 -40.03 15.07
C ILE A 151 -24.68 -39.65 14.46
N SER A 152 -23.70 -40.56 14.47
CA SER A 152 -22.37 -40.30 13.93
C SER A 152 -22.41 -40.00 12.44
N LYS A 153 -23.17 -40.78 11.65
CA LYS A 153 -23.36 -40.53 10.21
C LYS A 153 -24.00 -39.18 9.96
N SER A 154 -25.05 -38.84 10.72
CA SER A 154 -25.72 -37.53 10.62
C SER A 154 -24.79 -36.37 10.96
N ASN A 155 -24.05 -36.48 12.08
CA ASN A 155 -23.08 -35.48 12.48
C ASN A 155 -21.94 -35.34 11.47
N PHE A 156 -21.46 -36.45 10.89
CA PHE A 156 -20.45 -36.41 9.84
C PHE A 156 -20.92 -35.63 8.62
N VAL A 157 -22.15 -35.87 8.15
CA VAL A 157 -22.75 -35.10 7.04
C VAL A 157 -22.87 -33.61 7.41
N LEU A 158 -23.33 -33.30 8.63
CA LEU A 158 -23.44 -31.93 9.10
C LEU A 158 -22.07 -31.22 9.14
N LEU A 159 -21.03 -31.90 9.65
CA LEU A 159 -19.68 -31.37 9.69
C LEU A 159 -19.11 -31.16 8.29
N ALA A 160 -19.30 -32.11 7.36
CA ALA A 160 -18.87 -31.97 5.97
C ALA A 160 -19.57 -30.79 5.26
N MET A 161 -20.87 -30.60 5.50
CA MET A 161 -21.59 -29.43 4.97
C MET A 161 -21.08 -28.13 5.60
N THR A 162 -20.77 -28.14 6.90
CA THR A 162 -20.23 -26.98 7.61
C THR A 162 -18.86 -26.60 7.08
N ASP A 163 -17.98 -27.58 6.88
CA ASP A 163 -16.65 -27.42 6.29
C ASP A 163 -16.74 -26.76 4.90
N GLN A 164 -17.61 -27.27 4.03
CA GLN A 164 -17.83 -26.69 2.71
C GLN A 164 -18.34 -25.23 2.75
N ILE A 165 -19.17 -24.88 3.73
CA ILE A 165 -19.63 -23.50 3.94
C ILE A 165 -18.46 -22.63 4.38
N LEU A 166 -17.64 -23.10 5.32
CA LEU A 166 -16.48 -22.37 5.82
C LEU A 166 -15.46 -22.12 4.70
N GLU A 167 -15.15 -23.12 3.87
CA GLU A 167 -14.28 -22.95 2.69
C GLU A 167 -14.81 -21.87 1.72
N ASN A 168 -16.13 -21.81 1.52
CA ASN A 168 -16.74 -20.81 0.63
C ASN A 168 -16.65 -19.41 1.23
N ILE A 169 -16.85 -19.28 2.54
CA ILE A 169 -16.70 -18.01 3.27
C ILE A 169 -15.24 -17.56 3.19
N GLU A 170 -14.28 -18.45 3.43
CA GLU A 170 -12.85 -18.16 3.34
C GLU A 170 -12.49 -17.60 1.96
N LYS A 171 -12.83 -18.30 0.88
CA LYS A 171 -12.60 -17.84 -0.50
C LYS A 171 -13.22 -16.46 -0.76
N HIS A 172 -14.42 -16.21 -0.24
CA HIS A 172 -15.07 -14.91 -0.40
C HIS A 172 -14.33 -13.79 0.33
N LEU A 173 -13.84 -14.06 1.55
CA LEU A 173 -13.03 -13.10 2.30
C LEU A 173 -11.69 -12.81 1.61
N GLU A 174 -11.03 -13.83 1.05
CA GLU A 174 -9.81 -13.65 0.25
C GLU A 174 -10.05 -12.74 -0.96
N MET A 175 -11.15 -12.94 -1.68
CA MET A 175 -11.53 -12.06 -2.80
C MET A 175 -11.80 -10.62 -2.34
N GLN A 176 -12.46 -10.44 -1.20
CA GLN A 176 -12.67 -9.10 -0.62
C GLN A 176 -11.36 -8.42 -0.24
N ILE A 177 -10.40 -9.16 0.31
CA ILE A 177 -9.05 -8.64 0.61
C ILE A 177 -8.35 -8.20 -0.69
N ALA A 178 -8.43 -9.01 -1.75
CA ALA A 178 -7.85 -8.65 -3.04
C ALA A 178 -8.48 -7.36 -3.63
N ASP A 179 -9.80 -7.23 -3.58
CA ASP A 179 -10.51 -6.02 -4.03
C ASP A 179 -10.16 -4.78 -3.20
N ALA A 180 -10.08 -4.94 -1.87
CA ALA A 180 -9.64 -3.87 -0.98
C ALA A 180 -8.21 -3.41 -1.31
N ASN A 181 -7.29 -4.34 -1.59
CA ASN A 181 -5.92 -4.02 -1.97
C ASN A 181 -5.83 -3.26 -3.31
N MET A 182 -6.66 -3.63 -4.29
CA MET A 182 -6.77 -2.87 -5.54
C MET A 182 -7.28 -1.44 -5.27
N SER A 183 -8.29 -1.31 -4.42
CA SER A 183 -8.84 -0.02 -4.02
C SER A 183 -7.78 0.84 -3.33
N VAL A 184 -7.07 0.32 -2.33
CA VAL A 184 -5.97 1.04 -1.66
C VAL A 184 -4.92 1.51 -2.67
N SER A 185 -4.50 0.64 -3.59
CA SER A 185 -3.52 0.98 -4.63
C SER A 185 -4.00 2.07 -5.60
N SER A 186 -5.32 2.21 -5.78
CA SER A 186 -5.90 3.26 -6.64
C SER A 186 -5.76 4.66 -6.04
N PHE A 187 -5.65 4.76 -4.71
CA PHE A 187 -5.45 6.02 -3.99
C PHE A 187 -3.98 6.33 -3.67
N ASP A 188 -3.05 5.49 -4.14
CA ASP A 188 -1.62 5.73 -3.99
C ASP A 188 -1.17 6.98 -4.76
N MET A 189 -0.25 7.76 -4.20
CA MET A 189 0.28 8.99 -4.84
C MET A 189 1.01 8.72 -6.16
N HIS A 190 1.55 7.52 -6.34
CA HIS A 190 2.18 7.06 -7.58
C HIS A 190 1.17 6.53 -8.60
N ASN A 191 -0.11 6.42 -8.23
CA ASN A 191 -1.16 6.00 -9.15
C ASN A 191 -1.29 7.00 -10.32
N PRO A 192 -1.25 6.54 -11.59
CA PRO A 192 -1.32 7.44 -12.74
C PRO A 192 -2.60 8.27 -12.84
N GLN A 193 -3.75 7.71 -12.44
CA GLN A 193 -5.03 8.41 -12.47
C GLN A 193 -5.06 9.54 -11.44
N LEU A 194 -4.53 9.29 -10.23
CA LEU A 194 -4.43 10.32 -9.19
C LEU A 194 -3.42 11.40 -9.56
N LYS A 195 -2.25 11.01 -10.10
CA LYS A 195 -1.27 11.95 -10.64
C LYS A 195 -1.87 12.85 -11.73
N SER A 196 -2.62 12.28 -12.67
CA SER A 196 -3.33 13.06 -13.69
C SER A 196 -4.38 14.00 -13.08
N ALA A 197 -5.06 13.59 -12.02
CA ALA A 197 -5.97 14.47 -11.30
C ALA A 197 -5.25 15.66 -10.65
N ILE A 198 -4.08 15.43 -10.03
CA ILE A 198 -3.23 16.49 -9.47
C ILE A 198 -2.79 17.46 -10.57
N GLU A 199 -2.26 16.94 -11.69
CA GLU A 199 -1.81 17.77 -12.82
C GLU A 199 -2.94 18.65 -13.38
N ARG A 200 -4.19 18.13 -13.44
CA ARG A 200 -5.36 18.93 -13.85
C ARG A 200 -5.67 20.05 -12.88
N VAL A 201 -5.56 19.80 -11.57
CA VAL A 201 -5.75 20.84 -10.54
C VAL A 201 -4.67 21.91 -10.68
N GLU A 202 -3.41 21.52 -10.77
CA GLU A 202 -2.28 22.45 -10.94
C GLU A 202 -2.43 23.31 -12.20
N ALA A 203 -2.76 22.68 -13.33
CA ALA A 203 -2.98 23.38 -14.60
C ALA A 203 -4.10 24.42 -14.50
N ALA A 204 -5.22 24.10 -13.84
CA ALA A 204 -6.32 25.04 -13.65
C ALA A 204 -5.93 26.25 -12.80
N PHE A 205 -5.10 26.07 -11.78
CA PHE A 205 -4.59 27.19 -10.97
C PHE A 205 -3.56 28.02 -11.72
N GLU A 206 -2.67 27.39 -12.49
CA GLU A 206 -1.69 28.11 -13.30
C GLU A 206 -2.38 28.93 -14.41
N GLU A 207 -3.44 28.41 -15.03
CA GLU A 207 -4.24 29.15 -16.00
C GLU A 207 -4.90 30.40 -15.37
N LYS A 208 -5.48 30.26 -14.17
CA LYS A 208 -6.06 31.40 -13.42
C LYS A 208 -5.00 32.44 -13.08
N LYS A 209 -3.82 32.01 -12.63
CA LYS A 209 -2.68 32.88 -12.35
C LYS A 209 -2.23 33.64 -13.59
N GLN A 210 -2.08 32.95 -14.72
CA GLN A 210 -1.70 33.59 -15.99
C GLN A 210 -2.74 34.63 -16.44
N LYS A 211 -4.04 34.33 -16.33
CA LYS A 211 -5.11 35.28 -16.65
C LYS A 211 -5.08 36.51 -15.76
N ALA A 212 -4.89 36.35 -14.45
CA ALA A 212 -4.79 37.47 -13.51
C ALA A 212 -3.59 38.37 -13.83
N LEU A 213 -2.40 37.77 -14.05
CA LEU A 213 -1.18 38.50 -14.41
C LEU A 213 -1.33 39.26 -15.72
N ALA A 214 -1.84 38.62 -16.77
CA ALA A 214 -2.09 39.26 -18.07
C ALA A 214 -3.08 40.42 -17.96
N SER A 215 -4.09 40.31 -17.10
CA SER A 215 -5.07 41.36 -16.86
C SER A 215 -4.45 42.56 -16.13
N LEU A 216 -3.59 42.30 -15.13
CA LEU A 216 -2.85 43.34 -14.42
C LEU A 216 -1.87 44.07 -15.34
N GLU A 217 -1.15 43.33 -16.17
CA GLU A 217 -0.21 43.91 -17.15
C GLU A 217 -0.94 44.79 -18.17
N ARG A 218 -2.07 44.32 -18.71
CA ARG A 218 -2.90 45.10 -19.63
C ARG A 218 -3.39 46.40 -18.99
N PHE A 219 -3.86 46.33 -17.74
CA PHE A 219 -4.27 47.50 -16.97
C PHE A 219 -3.10 48.49 -16.79
N ALA A 220 -1.96 48.01 -16.28
CA ALA A 220 -0.80 48.86 -16.00
C ALA A 220 -0.27 49.55 -17.27
N ASN A 221 -0.20 48.81 -18.38
CA ASN A 221 0.20 49.36 -19.67
C ASN A 221 -0.81 50.39 -20.19
N GLY A 222 -2.12 50.12 -20.06
CA GLY A 222 -3.17 51.05 -20.44
C GLY A 222 -3.10 52.37 -19.68
N GLU A 223 -2.98 52.32 -18.35
CA GLU A 223 -2.84 53.52 -17.52
C GLU A 223 -1.54 54.26 -17.80
N LYS A 224 -0.42 53.54 -18.00
CA LYS A 224 0.86 54.14 -18.39
C LYS A 224 0.74 54.95 -19.68
N MET A 225 0.10 54.41 -20.72
CA MET A 225 -0.09 55.13 -21.99
C MET A 225 -0.91 56.40 -21.80
N LYS A 226 -2.03 56.34 -21.06
CA LYS A 226 -2.83 57.54 -20.72
C LYS A 226 -2.00 58.62 -20.02
N MET A 227 -1.10 58.23 -19.11
CA MET A 227 -0.22 59.18 -18.41
C MET A 227 0.87 59.75 -19.32
N VAL A 228 1.41 58.94 -20.24
CA VAL A 228 2.36 59.39 -21.26
C VAL A 228 1.72 60.44 -22.17
N ASP A 229 0.50 60.20 -22.64
CA ASP A 229 -0.23 61.14 -23.51
C ASP A 229 -0.50 62.47 -22.81
N LYS A 230 -0.98 62.41 -21.55
CA LYS A 230 -1.18 63.60 -20.71
C LYS A 230 0.11 64.39 -20.53
N ARG A 231 1.23 63.71 -20.25
CA ARG A 231 2.56 64.32 -20.10
C ARG A 231 2.99 65.03 -21.39
N ILE A 232 2.84 64.38 -22.54
CA ILE A 232 3.17 64.96 -23.86
C ILE A 232 2.36 66.24 -24.10
N GLY A 233 1.04 66.21 -23.84
CA GLY A 233 0.17 67.38 -23.98
C GLY A 233 0.59 68.55 -23.08
N ILE A 234 0.95 68.28 -21.82
CA ILE A 234 1.45 69.31 -20.89
C ILE A 234 2.79 69.89 -21.37
N GLN A 235 3.71 69.02 -21.82
CA GLN A 235 5.00 69.45 -22.36
C GLN A 235 4.84 70.34 -23.59
N GLN A 236 3.89 70.04 -24.47
CA GLN A 236 3.59 70.88 -25.63
C GLN A 236 3.06 72.26 -25.20
N LYS A 237 2.06 72.31 -24.33
CA LYS A 237 1.53 73.57 -23.79
C LYS A 237 2.61 74.41 -23.11
N LEU A 238 3.51 73.78 -22.36
CA LEU A 238 4.64 74.47 -21.73
C LEU A 238 5.61 75.06 -22.76
N ARG A 239 5.89 74.35 -23.86
CA ARG A 239 6.74 74.86 -24.95
C ARG A 239 6.10 76.08 -25.62
N GLU A 240 4.81 76.01 -25.93
CA GLU A 240 4.06 77.12 -26.52
C GLU A 240 4.04 78.34 -25.59
N LEU A 241 3.76 78.14 -24.30
CA LEU A 241 3.80 79.20 -23.29
C LEU A 241 5.19 79.86 -23.18
N LYS A 242 6.26 79.06 -23.14
CA LYS A 242 7.64 79.58 -23.10
C LYS A 242 7.97 80.43 -24.33
N LYS A 243 7.52 80.00 -25.52
CA LYS A 243 7.70 80.76 -26.77
C LYS A 243 6.93 82.09 -26.73
N ALA A 244 5.66 82.05 -26.34
CA ALA A 244 4.82 83.23 -26.18
C ALA A 244 5.42 84.23 -25.17
N LYS A 245 5.83 83.75 -23.98
CA LYS A 245 6.50 84.56 -22.95
C LYS A 245 7.78 85.21 -23.48
N LYS A 246 8.62 84.48 -24.22
CA LYS A 246 9.85 85.03 -24.81
C LYS A 246 9.54 86.13 -25.82
N ASN A 247 8.49 85.98 -26.64
CA ASN A 247 8.06 86.99 -27.60
C ASN A 247 7.57 88.27 -26.91
N VAL A 248 6.72 88.14 -25.88
CA VAL A 248 6.26 89.27 -25.04
C VAL A 248 7.46 90.00 -24.45
N GLN A 249 8.35 89.28 -23.77
CA GLN A 249 9.56 89.86 -23.15
C GLN A 249 10.47 90.55 -24.17
N ARG A 250 10.61 89.98 -25.38
CA ARG A 250 11.42 90.56 -26.46
C ARG A 250 10.83 91.89 -26.92
N LYS A 251 9.52 91.95 -27.19
CA LYS A 251 8.83 93.18 -27.62
C LYS A 251 8.93 94.26 -26.53
N MET A 252 8.66 93.90 -25.26
CA MET A 252 8.80 94.81 -24.11
C MET A 252 10.21 95.38 -23.95
N LYS A 253 11.25 94.53 -24.02
CA LYS A 253 12.64 94.96 -23.79
C LYS A 253 13.19 95.81 -24.95
N ARG A 254 12.84 95.47 -26.20
CA ARG A 254 13.33 96.19 -27.38
C ARG A 254 12.60 97.50 -27.64
N LYS A 255 11.37 97.65 -27.15
CA LYS A 255 10.51 98.85 -27.32
C LYS A 255 10.24 99.22 -28.79
N ILE A 256 10.27 98.24 -29.69
CA ILE A 256 10.01 98.41 -31.13
C ILE A 256 8.53 98.05 -31.41
N ASP A 257 7.86 98.86 -32.23
CA ASP A 257 6.49 98.68 -32.72
C ASP A 257 5.48 98.40 -31.61
N LEU A 258 5.59 99.09 -30.47
CA LEU A 258 4.67 98.92 -29.34
C LEU A 258 3.26 99.46 -29.61
N HIS A 259 3.09 100.26 -30.66
CA HIS A 259 1.78 100.75 -31.11
C HIS A 259 0.93 99.65 -31.79
N ASP A 260 1.54 98.52 -32.18
CA ASP A 260 0.82 97.33 -32.67
C ASP A 260 1.32 96.05 -31.96
N ILE A 261 0.46 95.54 -31.09
CA ILE A 261 0.67 94.29 -30.33
C ILE A 261 -0.40 93.23 -30.63
N SER A 262 -1.21 93.45 -31.67
CA SER A 262 -2.39 92.63 -31.97
C SER A 262 -2.06 91.13 -32.16
N GLU A 263 -0.92 90.81 -32.76
CA GLU A 263 -0.44 89.43 -32.93
C GLU A 263 -0.03 88.78 -31.60
N ILE A 264 0.61 89.55 -30.71
CA ILE A 264 1.00 89.08 -29.38
C ILE A 264 -0.27 88.79 -28.57
N GLU A 265 -1.22 89.73 -28.55
CA GLU A 265 -2.50 89.58 -27.85
C GLU A 265 -3.23 88.32 -28.31
N LYS A 266 -3.33 88.08 -29.62
CA LYS A 266 -3.92 86.85 -30.18
C LYS A 266 -3.19 85.60 -29.70
N SER A 267 -1.85 85.58 -29.76
CA SER A 267 -1.05 84.41 -29.36
C SER A 267 -1.08 84.12 -27.85
N THR A 268 -1.33 85.12 -27.01
CA THR A 268 -1.40 84.98 -25.55
C THR A 268 -2.81 84.88 -25.00
N ALA A 269 -3.83 85.25 -25.77
CA ALA A 269 -5.23 85.34 -25.32
C ALA A 269 -5.70 84.07 -24.61
N GLY A 270 -5.36 82.89 -25.14
CA GLY A 270 -5.72 81.61 -24.51
C GLY A 270 -5.13 81.45 -23.11
N PHE A 271 -3.84 81.77 -22.93
CA PHE A 271 -3.17 81.67 -21.63
C PHE A 271 -3.67 82.73 -20.64
N CYS A 272 -3.88 83.96 -21.10
CA CYS A 272 -4.35 85.06 -20.25
C CYS A 272 -5.80 84.86 -19.78
N LYS A 273 -6.68 84.32 -20.65
CA LYS A 273 -8.07 84.02 -20.30
C LYS A 273 -8.20 82.83 -19.33
N SER A 274 -7.36 81.81 -19.47
CA SER A 274 -7.42 80.61 -18.62
C SER A 274 -6.78 80.80 -17.24
N GLY A 275 -6.01 81.86 -17.01
CA GLY A 275 -5.33 82.11 -15.74
C GLY A 275 -4.27 81.06 -15.40
N VAL A 276 -3.82 81.06 -14.14
CA VAL A 276 -2.87 80.06 -13.64
C VAL A 276 -3.63 78.73 -13.43
N PRO A 277 -3.26 77.64 -14.13
CA PRO A 277 -3.94 76.37 -13.94
C PRO A 277 -3.66 75.82 -12.54
N PRO A 278 -4.64 75.15 -11.89
CA PRO A 278 -4.42 74.50 -10.61
C PRO A 278 -3.39 73.37 -10.75
N ILE A 279 -2.61 73.15 -9.69
CA ILE A 279 -1.71 71.99 -9.61
C ILE A 279 -2.58 70.73 -9.59
N LYS A 280 -2.36 69.84 -10.56
CA LYS A 280 -3.04 68.54 -10.64
C LYS A 280 -2.07 67.45 -10.23
N ASN A 281 -2.49 66.62 -9.29
CA ASN A 281 -1.80 65.39 -8.92
C ASN A 281 -2.26 64.25 -9.84
N PHE A 282 -1.32 63.45 -10.35
CA PHE A 282 -1.61 62.28 -11.17
C PHE A 282 -1.54 61.01 -10.33
N PRO A 283 -2.48 60.06 -10.51
CA PRO A 283 -2.47 58.82 -9.75
C PRO A 283 -1.22 58.00 -10.05
N GLN A 284 -0.64 57.40 -9.01
CA GLN A 284 0.46 56.44 -9.10
C GLN A 284 -0.08 55.01 -8.94
N PHE A 285 0.64 54.01 -9.42
CA PHE A 285 0.21 52.60 -9.35
C PHE A 285 -0.17 52.18 -7.92
N LYS A 286 0.63 52.58 -6.91
CA LYS A 286 0.36 52.30 -5.49
C LYS A 286 -0.98 52.84 -4.96
N ASN A 287 -1.61 53.76 -5.69
CA ASN A 287 -2.86 54.37 -5.28
C ASN A 287 -4.09 53.57 -5.76
N TYR A 288 -3.90 52.56 -6.62
CA TYR A 288 -5.00 51.74 -7.12
C TYR A 288 -5.23 50.53 -6.24
N SER A 289 -6.50 50.22 -5.99
CA SER A 289 -6.93 49.02 -5.27
C SER A 289 -7.46 47.99 -6.25
N PHE A 290 -7.05 46.74 -6.09
CA PHE A 290 -7.50 45.62 -6.92
C PHE A 290 -7.46 44.31 -6.14
N THR A 291 -8.27 43.34 -6.59
CA THR A 291 -8.26 41.99 -6.04
C THR A 291 -7.12 41.17 -6.66
N PRO A 292 -6.48 40.24 -5.92
CA PRO A 292 -5.34 39.46 -6.44
C PRO A 292 -5.64 38.64 -7.69
N ASP A 293 -6.89 38.21 -7.87
CA ASP A 293 -7.37 37.47 -9.04
C ASP A 293 -7.74 38.37 -10.23
N MET A 294 -7.66 39.70 -10.05
CA MET A 294 -8.08 40.69 -11.04
C MET A 294 -9.53 40.49 -11.55
N SER A 295 -10.40 39.88 -10.74
CA SER A 295 -11.82 39.70 -11.07
C SER A 295 -12.58 41.02 -11.12
N SER A 296 -12.06 42.06 -10.45
CA SER A 296 -12.57 43.43 -10.51
C SER A 296 -11.56 44.35 -11.18
N TYR A 297 -12.07 45.33 -11.94
CA TYR A 297 -11.20 46.32 -12.57
C TYR A 297 -10.56 47.22 -11.49
N PRO A 298 -9.25 47.50 -11.52
CA PRO A 298 -8.60 48.32 -10.51
C PRO A 298 -9.22 49.70 -10.42
N THR A 299 -9.56 50.13 -9.20
CA THR A 299 -10.20 51.42 -8.97
C THR A 299 -9.16 52.46 -8.55
N PRO A 300 -9.22 53.70 -9.10
CA PRO A 300 -8.39 54.79 -8.62
C PRO A 300 -8.78 55.16 -7.18
N PRO A 301 -7.90 55.82 -6.41
CA PRO A 301 -8.21 56.17 -5.04
C PRO A 301 -9.41 57.13 -5.02
N PHE A 302 -10.31 56.95 -4.05
CA PHE A 302 -11.31 57.95 -3.72
C PHE A 302 -10.57 59.20 -3.23
N ASN A 303 -10.56 60.25 -4.06
CA ASN A 303 -10.15 61.62 -3.74
C ASN A 303 -8.64 61.94 -3.77
N ILE A 304 -8.12 62.21 -4.97
CA ILE A 304 -6.74 62.73 -5.17
C ILE A 304 -6.65 64.23 -4.81
N ASP A 305 -7.77 64.96 -4.85
CA ASP A 305 -7.81 66.41 -4.60
C ASP A 305 -7.86 66.78 -3.10
N ALA A 306 -8.07 65.80 -2.20
CA ALA A 306 -8.14 66.04 -0.75
C ALA A 306 -6.81 65.83 0.00
N LEU A 307 -5.77 65.27 -0.62
CA LEU A 307 -4.57 64.81 0.10
C LEU A 307 -3.48 65.87 0.34
N GLN A 308 -3.68 67.14 -0.02
CA GLN A 308 -2.70 68.21 0.25
C GLN A 308 -3.34 69.54 0.67
N ARG A 309 -4.31 69.48 1.59
CA ARG A 309 -4.53 70.58 2.54
C ARG A 309 -3.92 70.19 3.88
N ASN A 310 -2.60 70.22 3.96
CA ASN A 310 -1.78 70.35 5.17
C ASN A 310 -0.41 70.87 4.76
#